data_AF-A0A7X2MRH4-F1
#
_entry.id   AF-A0A7X2MRH4-F1
#
_cell.length_a   1.000
_cell.length_b   1.000
_cell.length_c   1.000
_cell.angle_alpha   90.00
_cell.angle_beta   90.00
_cell.angle_gamma   90.00
#
_symmetry.space_group_name_H-M   'P 1'
#
loop_
_entity.id
_entity.type
_entity.pdbx_description
1 polymer ?
#
loop_
_entity_poly.entity_id
_entity_poly.type
_entity_poly.pdbx_seq_one_letter_code
_entity_poly.pdbx_strand_id
1 'polypeptide(L)' 'MKLTFLGTGGVTAAPLPGCDCRACQRAQLNSGYARAPCSALIEFGRERILLDAGLPLLASRFPPGTLTRILLTH' A
#
# COMPACT_ATOMS: atom_id res chain seq x y z
N MET A 1 -4.62 9.58 16.92
CA MET A 1 -4.20 8.35 16.19
C MET A 1 -4.72 8.45 14.77
N LYS A 2 -3.91 8.10 13.77
CA LYS A 2 -4.31 8.10 12.35
C LYS A 2 -3.89 6.79 11.69
N LEU A 3 -4.81 6.19 10.93
CA LEU A 3 -4.55 5.03 10.08
C LEU A 3 -4.65 5.45 8.62
N THR A 4 -3.62 5.21 7.83
CA THR A 4 -3.59 5.52 6.39
C THR A 4 -3.41 4.24 5.60
N PHE A 5 -4.38 3.87 4.76
CA PHE A 5 -4.22 2.75 3.82
C PHE A 5 -3.23 3.13 2.73
N LEU A 6 -2.13 2.40 2.65
CA LEU A 6 -1.10 2.60 1.64
C LEU A 6 -1.32 1.69 0.42
N GLY A 7 -1.95 0.54 0.66
CA GLY A 7 -2.47 -0.36 -0.37
C GLY A 7 -3.70 -1.10 0.16
N THR A 8 -4.58 -1.47 -0.75
CA THR A 8 -5.90 -2.07 -0.45
C THR A 8 -6.23 -3.23 -1.38
N GLY A 9 -5.22 -3.78 -2.04
CA GLY A 9 -5.30 -4.95 -2.91
C GLY A 9 -4.80 -6.22 -2.22
N GLY A 10 -5.15 -7.38 -2.77
CA GLY A 10 -4.52 -8.65 -2.40
C GLY A 10 -3.19 -8.85 -3.13
N VAL A 11 -2.76 -10.12 -3.27
CA VAL A 11 -1.59 -10.51 -4.07
C VAL A 11 -1.73 -10.00 -5.51
N THR A 12 -2.94 -10.10 -6.06
CA THR A 12 -3.35 -9.54 -7.35
C THR A 12 -4.41 -8.49 -7.12
N ALA A 13 -4.27 -7.32 -7.76
CA ALA A 13 -5.27 -6.26 -7.68
C ALA A 13 -5.30 -5.42 -8.95
N ALA A 14 -6.39 -4.69 -9.16
CA ALA A 14 -6.54 -3.87 -10.35
C ALA A 14 -5.49 -2.73 -10.38
N PRO A 15 -4.87 -2.45 -11.55
CA PRO A 15 -5.04 -3.16 -12.82
C PRO A 15 -4.18 -4.43 -12.91
N LEU A 16 -4.76 -5.50 -13.48
CA LEU A 16 -4.03 -6.73 -13.77
C LEU A 16 -3.51 -6.73 -15.22
N PRO A 17 -2.29 -7.24 -15.47
CA PRO A 17 -1.77 -7.41 -16.82
C PRO A 17 -2.72 -8.21 -17.71
N GLY A 18 -3.06 -7.67 -18.89
CA GLY A 18 -3.93 -8.32 -19.86
C GLY A 18 -5.42 -8.39 -19.48
N CYS A 19 -5.84 -7.83 -18.34
CA CYS A 19 -7.24 -7.85 -17.93
C CYS A 19 -8.00 -6.63 -18.47
N ASP A 20 -9.11 -6.90 -19.15
CA ASP A 20 -10.00 -5.93 -19.79
C ASP A 20 -11.32 -5.74 -19.03
N CYS A 21 -11.43 -6.22 -17.79
CA CYS A 21 -12.64 -6.01 -16.99
C CYS A 21 -12.82 -4.53 -16.62
N ARG A 22 -14.06 -4.13 -16.31
CA ARG A 22 -14.42 -2.73 -15.96
C ARG A 22 -13.57 -2.15 -14.82
N ALA A 23 -13.18 -2.96 -13.83
CA ALA A 23 -12.36 -2.50 -12.72
C ALA A 23 -10.92 -2.19 -13.15
N CYS A 24 -10.31 -3.06 -13.95
CA CYS A 24 -8.96 -2.88 -14.48
C CYS A 24 -8.89 -1.73 -15.48
N GLN A 25 -9.85 -1.64 -16.41
CA GLN A 25 -9.94 -0.51 -17.34
C GLN A 25 -10.05 0.83 -16.60
N ARG A 26 -10.89 0.90 -15.55
CA ARG A 26 -10.99 2.11 -14.72
C ARG A 26 -9.69 2.44 -13.99
N ALA A 27 -9.00 1.45 -13.44
CA ALA A 27 -7.73 1.64 -12.74
C ALA A 27 -6.56 2.04 -13.66
N GLN A 28 -6.60 1.59 -14.93
CA GLN A 28 -5.66 2.03 -15.97
C GLN A 28 -5.90 3.49 -16.36
N LEU A 29 -7.17 3.90 -16.51
CA LEU A 29 -7.55 5.26 -16.89
C LEU A 29 -7.38 6.26 -15.73
N ASN A 30 -7.57 5.81 -14.49
CA ASN A 30 -7.49 6.64 -13.30
C ASN A 30 -6.77 5.88 -12.19
N SER A 31 -5.54 6.31 -11.90
CA SER A 31 -4.65 5.70 -10.90
C SER A 31 -5.22 5.71 -9.48
N GLY A 32 -6.20 6.57 -9.16
CA GLY A 32 -6.91 6.54 -7.88
C GLY A 32 -7.73 5.27 -7.64
N TYR A 33 -8.01 4.48 -8.68
CA TYR A 33 -8.64 3.17 -8.59
C TYR A 33 -7.65 2.00 -8.63
N ALA A 34 -6.37 2.27 -8.85
CA ALA A 34 -5.33 1.26 -8.76
C ALA A 34 -5.12 0.87 -7.29
N ARG A 35 -4.87 -0.42 -7.04
CA ARG A 35 -4.72 -0.96 -5.68
C ARG A 35 -3.36 -1.61 -5.52
N ALA A 36 -2.56 -1.04 -4.63
CA ALA A 36 -1.30 -1.64 -4.22
C ALA A 36 -1.52 -2.75 -3.16
N PRO A 37 -0.52 -3.62 -2.90
CA PRO A 37 -0.61 -4.68 -1.89
C PRO A 37 -1.04 -4.17 -0.51
N CYS A 38 -1.90 -4.92 0.17
CA CYS A 38 -2.50 -4.57 1.45
C CYS A 38 -1.43 -4.12 2.45
N SER A 39 -1.52 -2.88 2.90
CA SER A 39 -0.60 -2.28 3.86
C SER A 39 -1.15 -0.97 4.38
N ALA A 40 -0.72 -0.58 5.57
CA ALA A 40 -1.14 0.67 6.19
C ALA A 40 -0.02 1.34 6.99
N LEU A 41 -0.16 2.65 7.21
CA LEU A 41 0.67 3.41 8.13
C LEU A 41 -0.16 3.82 9.34
N ILE A 42 0.33 3.49 10.53
CA ILE A 42 -0.24 3.90 11.80
C ILE A 42 0.63 5.02 12.37
N GLU A 43 0.01 6.17 12.63
CA GLU A 43 0.67 7.35 13.19
C GLU A 43 0.02 7.71 14.55
N PHE A 44 0.83 7.68 15.61
CA PHE A 44 0.38 8.01 16.97
C PHE A 44 1.51 8.60 17.80
N GLY A 45 1.43 9.90 18.13
CA GLY A 45 2.50 10.60 18.82
C GLY A 45 3.78 10.58 17.97
N ARG A 46 4.86 10.00 18.51
CA ARG A 46 6.13 9.80 17.78
C ARG A 46 6.21 8.46 17.06
N GLU A 47 5.24 7.58 17.26
CA GLU A 47 5.22 6.27 16.62
C GLU A 47 4.72 6.38 15.17
N ARG A 48 5.46 5.71 14.27
CA ARG A 48 5.16 5.63 12.85
C ARG A 48 5.41 4.19 12.42
N ILE A 49 4.34 3.40 12.49
CA ILE A 49 4.38 1.94 12.35
C ILE A 49 3.86 1.56 10.98
N LEU A 50 4.68 0.87 10.20
CA LEU A 50 4.26 0.25 8.95
C LEU A 50 3.62 -1.10 9.24
N LEU A 51 2.34 -1.26 8.90
CA LEU A 51 1.62 -2.53 8.93
C LEU A 51 1.74 -3.19 7.55
N ASP A 52 2.37 -4.37 7.54
CA ASP A 52 2.81 -5.12 6.37
C ASP A 52 3.76 -4.37 5.43
N ALA A 53 4.59 -5.13 4.71
CA ALA A 53 5.70 -4.58 3.92
C ALA A 53 5.64 -4.98 2.42
N GLY A 54 4.44 -5.26 1.90
CA GLY A 54 4.25 -5.73 0.52
C GLY A 54 4.37 -4.65 -0.57
N LEU A 55 4.50 -3.38 -0.21
CA LEU A 55 4.62 -2.31 -1.20
C LEU A 55 5.95 -2.40 -1.96
N PRO A 56 5.95 -2.17 -3.29
CA PRO A 56 7.19 -2.07 -4.02
C PRO A 56 7.96 -0.82 -3.60
N LEU A 57 9.30 -0.91 -3.67
CA LEU A 57 10.21 0.22 -3.45
C LEU A 57 10.06 0.90 -2.08
N LEU A 58 9.82 0.14 -1.01
CA LEU A 58 9.66 0.70 0.35
C LEU A 58 10.76 1.70 0.76
N ALA A 59 12.02 1.44 0.39
CA ALA A 59 13.14 2.32 0.73
C ALA A 59 13.03 3.73 0.13
N SER A 60 12.37 3.89 -1.03
CA SER A 60 12.15 5.23 -1.61
C SER A 60 11.06 6.00 -0.89
N ARG A 61 10.12 5.28 -0.24
CA ARG A 61 8.99 5.88 0.50
C ARG A 61 9.30 6.09 1.97
N PHE A 62 10.09 5.20 2.55
CA PHE A 62 10.46 5.18 3.95
C PHE A 62 11.99 5.08 4.08
N PRO A 63 12.70 6.22 4.02
CA PRO A 63 14.12 6.25 4.31
C PRO A 63 14.45 5.68 5.71
N PRO A 64 15.66 5.16 5.94
CA PRO A 64 16.08 4.67 7.24
C PRO A 64 15.82 5.70 8.36
N GLY A 65 15.27 5.23 9.48
CA GLY A 65 14.93 6.08 10.63
C GLY A 65 13.58 6.80 10.54
N THR A 66 12.86 6.71 9.42
CA THR A 66 11.53 7.36 9.27
C THR A 66 10.36 6.54 9.81
N LEU A 67 10.55 5.23 9.98
CA LEU A 67 9.62 4.32 10.65
C LEU A 67 10.17 3.96 12.02
N THR A 68 9.29 3.89 13.02
CA THR A 68 9.68 3.41 14.35
C THR A 68 9.62 1.89 14.43
N ARG A 69 8.69 1.25 13.71
CA ARG A 69 8.47 -0.21 13.71
C ARG A 69 7.88 -0.68 12.38
N ILE A 70 8.07 -1.97 12.10
CA ILE A 70 7.33 -2.72 11.08
C ILE A 70 6.58 -3.84 11.81
N LEU A 71 5.29 -3.96 11.56
CA LEU A 71 4.42 -5.02 12.08
C LEU A 71 3.98 -5.89 10.90
N LEU A 72 4.37 -7.15 10.90
CA LEU A 72 3.99 -8.11 9.86
C LEU A 72 2.86 -8.99 10.35
N THR A 73 1.86 -9.23 9.51
CA THR A 73 0.75 -10.11 9.82
C THR A 73 1.12 -11.59 9.65
N HIS A 74 1.75 -11.95 8.53
CA HIS A 74 2.20 -13.31 8.17
C HIS A 74 3.31 -13.28 7.11
#